data_AF-A0AAC8ZG79-F1
#
_entry.id   AF-A0AAC8ZG79-F1
#
_cell.length_a   1.000
_cell.length_b   1.000
_cell.length_c   1.000
_cell.angle_alpha   90.00
_cell.angle_beta   90.00
_cell.angle_gamma   90.00
#
_symmetry.space_group_name_H-M   'P 1'
#
loop_
_entity.id
_entity.type
_entity.pdbx_description
1 polymer ?
#
loop_
_entity_poly.entity_id
_entity_poly.type
_entity_poly.pdbx_seq_one_letter_code
_entity_poly.pdbx_strand_id
1 'polypeptide(L)'
;MQEYRHPLGETLRQMRLILAAGAMPDEILAMVDLPAWYLLELERGHITRPDPDTLTLLYDCYQVTADQVANFRLAPDLKAAITTIITAKEATGQAYRRQGKFKWPSSDWYATKHPVVKMADPAARNSYADILRCVRERIEWCPLLITSFYYRLSPMAYWQMEAAQLPVTDTVIQILCQRLNVTNLDAFIYADDLYTTLCQHLNLSQRDLPTQLRLPMGGDRH
;
A
#
# COMPACT_ATOMS: atom_id res chain seq x y z
N MET A 1 30.40 -1.65 25.89
CA MET A 1 30.04 -3.06 25.60
C MET A 1 29.76 -3.10 24.10
N GLN A 2 30.57 -3.79 23.29
CA GLN A 2 30.29 -3.88 21.85
C GLN A 2 29.02 -4.72 21.68
N GLU A 3 27.96 -4.12 21.14
CA GLU A 3 26.78 -4.87 20.73
C GLU A 3 27.20 -5.86 19.64
N TYR A 4 27.01 -7.15 19.91
CA TYR A 4 27.32 -8.20 18.98
C TYR A 4 26.51 -7.99 17.68
N ARG A 5 27.20 -8.07 16.54
CA ARG A 5 26.58 -7.88 15.22
C ARG A 5 26.81 -9.11 14.35
N HIS A 6 25.74 -9.71 13.88
CA HIS A 6 25.81 -10.82 12.94
C HIS A 6 26.53 -10.40 11.64
N PRO A 7 27.43 -11.25 11.10
CA PRO A 7 28.05 -11.03 9.80
C PRO A 7 27.00 -10.93 8.69
N LEU A 8 27.23 -10.05 7.70
CA LEU A 8 26.31 -9.85 6.59
C LEU A 8 26.04 -11.14 5.82
N GLY A 9 27.09 -11.95 5.56
CA GLY A 9 26.94 -13.22 4.83
C GLY A 9 26.02 -14.21 5.54
N GLU A 10 26.17 -14.36 6.86
CA GLU A 10 25.27 -15.21 7.65
C GLU A 10 23.83 -14.68 7.64
N THR A 11 23.66 -13.36 7.73
CA THR A 11 22.33 -12.74 7.62
C THR A 11 21.67 -13.01 6.26
N LEU A 12 22.39 -12.81 5.15
CA LEU A 12 21.88 -13.09 3.80
C LEU A 12 21.52 -14.56 3.61
N ARG A 13 22.38 -15.47 4.09
CA ARG A 13 22.13 -16.90 4.04
C ARG A 13 20.87 -17.29 4.83
N GLN A 14 20.70 -16.78 6.05
CA GLN A 14 19.50 -17.05 6.85
C GLN A 14 18.26 -16.44 6.20
N MET A 15 18.36 -15.25 5.60
CA MET A 15 17.27 -14.65 4.83
C MET A 15 16.86 -15.55 3.66
N ARG A 16 17.80 -16.10 2.88
CA ARG A 16 17.47 -17.04 1.80
C ARG A 16 16.79 -18.31 2.30
N LEU A 17 17.31 -18.90 3.38
CA LEU A 17 16.72 -20.11 3.97
C LEU A 17 15.30 -19.89 4.52
N ILE A 18 15.03 -18.73 5.10
CA ILE A 18 13.78 -18.44 5.80
C ILE A 18 12.78 -17.75 4.87
N LEU A 19 13.14 -16.60 4.28
CA LEU A 19 12.26 -15.76 3.48
C LEU A 19 12.00 -16.33 2.08
N ALA A 20 12.95 -17.10 1.54
CA ALA A 20 12.84 -17.70 0.21
C ALA A 20 12.84 -19.23 0.23
N ALA A 21 12.53 -19.84 1.39
CA ALA A 21 12.42 -21.29 1.57
C ALA A 21 13.66 -22.08 1.06
N GLY A 22 14.84 -21.49 1.12
CA GLY A 22 16.08 -22.12 0.67
C GLY A 22 16.26 -22.17 -0.84
N ALA A 23 15.53 -21.35 -1.61
CA ALA A 23 15.70 -21.18 -3.04
C ALA A 23 17.17 -20.96 -3.41
N MET A 24 17.54 -21.39 -4.61
CA MET A 24 18.90 -21.26 -5.11
C MET A 24 19.21 -19.79 -5.43
N PRO A 25 20.48 -19.35 -5.33
CA PRO A 25 20.86 -17.95 -5.57
C PRO A 25 20.43 -17.40 -6.94
N ASP A 26 20.45 -18.22 -7.98
CA ASP A 26 19.95 -17.88 -9.32
C ASP A 26 18.44 -17.63 -9.35
N GLU A 27 17.65 -18.40 -8.59
CA GLU A 27 16.21 -18.19 -8.45
C GLU A 27 15.88 -16.88 -7.74
N ILE A 28 16.66 -16.51 -6.71
CA ILE A 28 16.53 -15.22 -6.01
C ILE A 28 16.81 -14.05 -6.94
N LEU A 29 17.84 -14.18 -7.77
CA LEU A 29 18.36 -13.10 -8.61
C LEU A 29 17.69 -13.03 -9.98
N ALA A 30 16.71 -13.88 -10.29
CA ALA A 30 16.10 -13.97 -11.62
C ALA A 30 15.56 -12.64 -12.19
N MET A 31 15.25 -11.68 -11.31
CA MET A 31 14.69 -10.36 -11.67
C MET A 31 15.70 -9.21 -11.56
N VAL A 32 16.95 -9.49 -11.20
CA VAL A 32 18.01 -8.48 -11.06
C VAL A 32 19.24 -8.92 -11.84
N ASP A 33 19.94 -7.98 -12.47
CA ASP A 33 21.12 -8.27 -13.29
C ASP A 33 22.36 -8.52 -12.41
N LEU A 34 22.29 -9.54 -11.56
CA LEU A 34 23.37 -9.96 -10.66
C LEU A 34 23.67 -11.44 -10.83
N PRO A 35 24.96 -11.82 -10.94
CA PRO A 35 25.30 -13.22 -11.14
C PRO A 35 25.20 -14.01 -9.83
N ALA A 36 24.71 -15.25 -9.92
CA ALA A 36 24.51 -16.14 -8.77
C ALA A 36 25.76 -16.35 -7.90
N TRP A 37 26.96 -16.35 -8.51
CA TRP A 37 28.22 -16.46 -7.77
C TRP A 37 28.42 -15.31 -6.79
N TYR A 38 27.92 -14.11 -7.09
CA TYR A 38 28.10 -12.94 -6.25
C TYR A 38 27.38 -13.10 -4.91
N LEU A 39 26.12 -13.56 -4.94
CA LEU A 39 25.36 -13.85 -3.72
C LEU A 39 26.00 -14.99 -2.91
N LEU A 40 26.50 -16.04 -3.57
CA LEU A 40 27.22 -17.13 -2.88
C LEU A 40 28.47 -16.64 -2.16
N GLU A 41 29.27 -15.79 -2.79
CA GLU A 41 30.49 -15.24 -2.20
C GLU A 41 30.19 -14.22 -1.08
N LEU A 42 29.07 -13.51 -1.17
CA LEU A 42 28.55 -12.70 -0.06
C LEU A 42 28.11 -13.54 1.12
N GLU A 43 27.33 -14.61 0.89
CA GLU A 43 26.86 -15.53 1.94
C GLU A 43 28.03 -16.19 2.69
N ARG A 44 29.12 -16.49 1.97
CA ARG A 44 30.38 -17.01 2.54
C ARG A 44 31.20 -15.96 3.28
N GLY A 45 30.87 -14.67 3.13
CA GLY A 45 31.61 -13.57 3.73
C GLY A 45 32.94 -13.25 3.03
N HIS A 46 33.15 -13.73 1.81
CA HIS A 46 34.37 -13.45 1.03
C HIS A 46 34.37 -12.01 0.48
N ILE A 47 33.19 -11.45 0.23
CA ILE A 47 33.03 -10.05 -0.19
C ILE A 47 32.83 -9.19 1.06
N THR A 48 33.89 -8.48 1.46
CA THR A 48 33.91 -7.70 2.72
C THR A 48 33.35 -6.28 2.58
N ARG A 49 33.31 -5.75 1.36
CA ARG A 49 32.78 -4.40 1.04
C ARG A 49 31.93 -4.46 -0.24
N PRO A 50 30.71 -5.00 -0.15
CA PRO A 50 29.78 -4.94 -1.27
C PRO A 50 29.38 -3.51 -1.59
N ASP A 51 29.07 -3.29 -2.86
CA ASP A 51 28.48 -2.06 -3.35
C ASP A 51 27.07 -1.83 -2.73
N PRO A 52 26.76 -0.62 -2.21
CA PRO A 52 25.48 -0.34 -1.54
C PRO A 52 24.24 -0.48 -2.43
N ASP A 53 24.34 -0.10 -3.71
CA ASP A 53 23.21 -0.19 -4.65
C ASP A 53 22.90 -1.66 -4.95
N THR A 54 23.95 -2.45 -5.14
CA THR A 54 23.86 -3.90 -5.29
C THR A 54 23.24 -4.56 -4.06
N LEU A 55 23.59 -4.14 -2.84
CA LEU A 55 22.95 -4.64 -1.62
C LEU A 55 21.48 -4.29 -1.54
N THR A 56 21.11 -3.10 -1.99
CA THR A 56 19.71 -2.65 -2.00
C THR A 56 18.87 -3.54 -2.91
N LEU A 57 19.35 -3.82 -4.13
CA LEU A 57 18.72 -4.76 -5.06
C LEU A 57 18.56 -6.16 -4.44
N LEU A 58 19.59 -6.65 -3.75
CA LEU A 58 19.53 -7.94 -3.05
C LEU A 58 18.46 -7.95 -1.96
N TYR A 59 18.35 -6.88 -1.16
CA TYR A 59 17.33 -6.78 -0.12
C TYR A 59 15.92 -6.73 -0.70
N ASP A 60 15.75 -6.06 -1.85
CA ASP A 60 14.48 -6.01 -2.57
C ASP A 60 14.04 -7.39 -3.08
N CYS A 61 14.97 -8.25 -3.52
CA CYS A 61 14.66 -9.65 -3.86
C CYS A 61 14.04 -10.42 -2.68
N TYR A 62 14.40 -10.06 -1.44
CA TYR A 62 13.82 -10.62 -0.22
C TYR A 62 12.64 -9.80 0.34
N GLN A 63 12.25 -8.72 -0.35
CA GLN A 63 11.24 -7.76 0.08
C GLN A 63 11.50 -7.24 1.50
N VAL A 64 12.75 -6.87 1.79
CA VAL A 64 13.15 -6.24 3.05
C VAL A 64 13.94 -4.96 2.77
N THR A 65 13.95 -4.06 3.74
CA THR A 65 14.69 -2.80 3.69
C THR A 65 16.07 -2.94 4.34
N ALA A 66 17.00 -2.03 4.00
CA ALA A 66 18.31 -1.96 4.65
C ALA A 66 18.21 -1.80 6.18
N ASP A 67 17.23 -1.04 6.67
CA ASP A 67 16.99 -0.86 8.12
C ASP A 67 16.53 -2.16 8.79
N GLN A 68 15.66 -2.94 8.13
CA GLN A 68 15.26 -4.25 8.63
C GLN A 68 16.46 -5.20 8.71
N VAL A 69 17.32 -5.20 7.68
CA VAL A 69 18.55 -6.02 7.69
C VAL A 69 19.53 -5.53 8.75
N ALA A 70 19.65 -4.22 8.97
CA ALA A 70 20.47 -3.68 10.05
C ALA A 70 19.96 -4.14 11.43
N ASN A 71 18.65 -4.13 11.65
CA ASN A 71 18.02 -4.63 12.88
C ASN A 71 18.21 -6.15 13.05
N PHE A 72 18.10 -6.93 11.99
CA PHE A 72 18.42 -8.37 12.03
C PHE A 72 19.84 -8.63 12.49
N ARG A 73 20.79 -7.82 11.98
CA ARG A 73 22.20 -7.97 12.31
C ARG A 73 22.50 -7.63 13.76
N LEU A 74 21.69 -6.82 14.43
CA LEU A 74 21.83 -6.47 15.84
C LEU A 74 20.99 -7.34 16.77
N ALA A 75 20.12 -8.20 16.22
CA ALA A 75 19.26 -9.05 17.01
C ALA A 75 20.07 -10.11 17.78
N PRO A 76 19.71 -10.43 19.04
CA PRO A 76 20.35 -11.53 19.78
C PRO A 76 20.13 -12.91 19.14
N ASP A 77 18.98 -13.10 18.49
CA ASP A 77 18.63 -14.29 17.72
C ASP A 77 18.21 -13.88 16.30
N LEU A 78 19.14 -14.02 15.37
CA LEU A 78 18.97 -13.71 13.95
C LEU A 78 17.79 -14.47 13.32
N LYS A 79 17.67 -15.77 13.60
CA LYS A 79 16.63 -16.62 13.00
C LYS A 79 15.25 -16.20 13.50
N ALA A 80 15.12 -15.96 14.80
CA ALA A 80 13.88 -15.46 15.38
C ALA A 80 13.48 -14.11 14.77
N ALA A 81 14.43 -13.17 14.67
CA ALA A 81 14.18 -11.84 14.11
C ALA A 81 13.71 -11.87 12.65
N ILE A 82 14.34 -12.68 11.80
CA ILE A 82 13.92 -12.85 10.40
C ILE A 82 12.54 -13.52 10.33
N THR A 83 12.30 -14.56 11.15
CA THR A 83 11.01 -15.27 11.19
C THR A 83 9.86 -14.35 11.62
N THR A 84 10.09 -13.41 12.54
CA THR A 84 9.08 -12.42 12.95
C THR A 84 8.55 -11.61 11.77
N ILE A 85 9.38 -11.30 10.76
CA ILE A 85 8.91 -10.61 9.56
C ILE A 85 7.96 -11.48 8.73
N ILE A 86 8.22 -12.77 8.58
CA ILE A 86 7.30 -13.69 7.90
C ILE A 86 5.96 -13.70 8.64
N THR A 87 5.98 -13.93 9.95
CA THR A 87 4.75 -13.96 10.75
C THR A 87 3.98 -12.65 10.65
N ALA A 88 4.66 -11.50 10.64
CA ALA A 88 4.03 -10.20 10.45
C ALA A 88 3.42 -10.04 9.04
N LYS A 89 4.14 -10.46 7.99
CA LYS A 89 3.65 -10.45 6.60
C LYS A 89 2.45 -11.38 6.42
N GLU A 90 2.50 -12.58 6.98
CA GLU A 90 1.41 -13.55 6.95
C GLU A 90 0.19 -13.06 7.74
N ALA A 91 0.38 -12.54 8.96
CA ALA A 91 -0.70 -11.97 9.76
C ALA A 91 -1.38 -10.81 9.02
N THR A 92 -0.59 -9.97 8.36
CA THR A 92 -1.06 -8.88 7.50
C THR A 92 -1.86 -9.43 6.31
N GLY A 93 -1.34 -10.41 5.58
CA GLY A 93 -2.03 -11.09 4.48
C GLY A 93 -3.34 -11.76 4.91
N GLN A 94 -3.35 -12.40 6.07
CA GLN A 94 -4.55 -13.01 6.66
C GLN A 94 -5.56 -11.96 7.12
N ALA A 95 -5.12 -10.84 7.69
CA ALA A 95 -5.99 -9.71 8.03
C ALA A 95 -6.66 -9.15 6.77
N TYR A 96 -5.90 -8.95 5.68
CA TYR A 96 -6.45 -8.52 4.40
C TYR A 96 -7.44 -9.51 3.81
N ARG A 97 -7.14 -10.82 3.83
CA ARG A 97 -8.08 -11.85 3.36
C ARG A 97 -9.38 -11.85 4.18
N ARG A 98 -9.30 -11.65 5.50
CA ARG A 98 -10.48 -11.54 6.36
C ARG A 98 -11.30 -10.29 6.04
N GLN A 99 -10.64 -9.15 5.88
CA GLN A 99 -11.29 -7.87 5.56
C GLN A 99 -11.88 -7.84 4.13
N GLY A 100 -11.26 -8.53 3.17
CA GLY A 100 -11.81 -8.67 1.81
C GLY A 100 -13.08 -9.52 1.74
N LYS A 101 -13.28 -10.42 2.72
CA LYS A 101 -14.53 -11.19 2.87
C LYS A 101 -15.58 -10.46 3.72
N PHE A 102 -15.23 -9.35 4.33
CA PHE A 102 -16.15 -8.60 5.17
C PHE A 102 -17.17 -7.85 4.31
N LYS A 103 -18.45 -8.05 4.58
CA LYS A 103 -19.52 -7.25 3.97
C LYS A 103 -19.61 -5.93 4.73
N TRP A 104 -18.84 -4.95 4.27
CA TRP A 104 -18.88 -3.60 4.82
C TRP A 104 -20.31 -3.04 4.73
N PRO A 105 -20.84 -2.45 5.82
CA PRO A 105 -22.11 -1.74 5.74
C PRO A 105 -22.02 -0.59 4.71
N SER A 106 -23.16 -0.21 4.13
CA SER A 106 -23.21 0.91 3.19
C SER A 106 -22.73 2.20 3.88
N SER A 107 -21.61 2.77 3.42
CA SER A 107 -21.10 4.03 3.95
C SER A 107 -22.05 5.19 3.62
N ASP A 108 -22.69 5.17 2.44
CA ASP A 108 -23.74 6.10 2.02
C ASP A 108 -24.91 6.16 3.01
N TRP A 109 -25.50 5.00 3.31
CA TRP A 109 -26.59 4.90 4.27
C TRP A 109 -26.19 5.43 5.65
N TYR A 110 -24.98 5.11 6.12
CA TYR A 110 -24.49 5.56 7.42
C TYR A 110 -24.28 7.08 7.49
N ALA A 111 -23.65 7.71 6.50
CA ALA A 111 -23.51 9.17 6.56
C ALA A 111 -24.85 9.90 6.40
N THR A 112 -25.81 9.32 5.69
CA THR A 112 -27.14 9.92 5.55
C THR A 112 -27.94 9.83 6.85
N LYS A 113 -27.88 8.69 7.55
CA LYS A 113 -28.71 8.44 8.74
C LYS A 113 -28.04 8.87 10.05
N HIS A 114 -26.72 8.81 10.12
CA HIS A 114 -25.94 9.00 11.35
C HIS A 114 -24.68 9.86 11.14
N PRO A 115 -24.73 11.03 10.46
CA PRO A 115 -23.53 11.84 10.26
C PRO A 115 -23.00 12.39 11.59
N VAL A 116 -21.73 12.13 11.88
CA VAL A 116 -21.01 12.73 13.03
C VAL A 116 -20.25 13.97 12.56
N VAL A 117 -19.60 13.87 11.42
CA VAL A 117 -18.85 14.97 10.80
C VAL A 117 -19.77 15.77 9.88
N LYS A 118 -19.71 17.09 10.00
CA LYS A 118 -20.45 18.03 9.16
C LYS A 118 -19.48 19.03 8.53
N MET A 119 -19.82 19.51 7.34
CA MET A 119 -19.09 20.61 6.72
C MET A 119 -19.28 21.88 7.55
N ALA A 120 -18.19 22.63 7.76
CA ALA A 120 -18.23 23.90 8.49
C ALA A 120 -18.92 25.00 7.66
N ASP A 121 -18.75 24.95 6.34
CA ASP A 121 -19.38 25.89 5.42
C ASP A 121 -20.84 25.49 5.14
N PRO A 122 -21.83 26.33 5.47
CA PRO A 122 -23.24 26.06 5.17
C PRO A 122 -23.59 26.12 3.69
N ALA A 123 -22.77 26.73 2.83
CA ALA A 123 -22.98 26.76 1.39
C ALA A 123 -22.51 25.47 0.68
N ALA A 124 -21.72 24.63 1.38
CA ALA A 124 -21.26 23.36 0.85
C ALA A 124 -22.44 22.40 0.62
N ARG A 125 -22.53 21.87 -0.61
CA ARG A 125 -23.56 20.89 -1.00
C ARG A 125 -23.09 19.47 -0.82
N ASN A 126 -21.78 19.24 -0.96
CA ASN A 126 -21.13 17.96 -0.80
C ASN A 126 -20.02 18.07 0.24
N SER A 127 -19.88 17.04 1.07
CA SER A 127 -18.77 16.89 2.00
C SER A 127 -17.59 16.16 1.35
N TYR A 128 -16.41 16.21 1.97
CA TYR A 128 -15.27 15.39 1.55
C TYR A 128 -15.59 13.88 1.55
N ALA A 129 -16.47 13.43 2.46
CA ALA A 129 -16.93 12.05 2.48
C ALA A 129 -17.78 11.70 1.25
N ASP A 130 -18.61 12.63 0.79
CA ASP A 130 -19.39 12.47 -0.45
C ASP A 130 -18.49 12.34 -1.67
N ILE A 131 -17.45 13.19 -1.75
CA ILE A 131 -16.48 13.16 -2.85
C ILE A 131 -15.72 11.82 -2.85
N LEU A 132 -15.20 11.37 -1.69
CA LEU A 132 -14.51 10.08 -1.57
C LEU A 132 -15.40 8.91 -2.02
N ARG A 133 -16.66 8.87 -1.55
CA ARG A 133 -17.61 7.83 -1.92
C ARG A 133 -17.95 7.86 -3.40
N CYS A 134 -18.23 9.04 -3.94
CA CYS A 134 -18.59 9.18 -5.35
C CYS A 134 -17.45 8.70 -6.25
N VAL A 135 -16.22 9.10 -5.94
CA VAL A 135 -15.02 8.63 -6.64
C VAL A 135 -14.89 7.11 -6.54
N ARG A 136 -14.95 6.53 -5.34
CA ARG A 136 -14.77 5.08 -5.19
C ARG A 136 -15.88 4.26 -5.87
N GLU A 137 -17.14 4.59 -5.61
CA GLU A 137 -18.28 3.76 -6.00
C GLU A 137 -18.74 4.00 -7.43
N ARG A 138 -18.66 5.24 -7.92
CA ARG A 138 -19.28 5.62 -9.20
C ARG A 138 -18.26 5.91 -10.31
N ILE A 139 -17.03 6.31 -9.95
CA ILE A 139 -15.97 6.63 -10.92
C ILE A 139 -14.98 5.46 -11.05
N GLU A 140 -14.43 4.99 -9.94
CA GLU A 140 -13.35 3.99 -9.92
C GLU A 140 -13.84 2.55 -9.77
N TRP A 141 -15.07 2.38 -9.27
CA TRP A 141 -15.70 1.06 -9.01
C TRP A 141 -14.81 0.15 -8.16
N CYS A 142 -14.07 0.77 -7.22
CA CYS A 142 -13.04 0.09 -6.45
C CYS A 142 -13.61 -0.47 -5.14
N PRO A 143 -13.29 -1.73 -4.78
CA PRO A 143 -13.57 -2.25 -3.47
C PRO A 143 -12.92 -1.39 -2.38
N LEU A 144 -13.59 -1.32 -1.24
CA LEU A 144 -13.13 -0.53 -0.09
C LEU A 144 -11.69 -0.88 0.32
N LEU A 145 -11.38 -2.18 0.34
CA LEU A 145 -10.04 -2.68 0.67
C LEU A 145 -8.95 -2.15 -0.28
N ILE A 146 -9.21 -2.15 -1.59
CA ILE A 146 -8.25 -1.65 -2.58
C ILE A 146 -8.07 -0.14 -2.41
N THR A 147 -9.18 0.56 -2.18
CA THR A 147 -9.17 2.02 -2.03
C THR A 147 -8.40 2.45 -0.78
N SER A 148 -8.55 1.73 0.34
CA SER A 148 -7.79 2.03 1.56
C SER A 148 -6.28 1.92 1.37
N PHE A 149 -5.79 1.05 0.47
CA PHE A 149 -4.37 0.99 0.14
C PHE A 149 -3.88 2.25 -0.58
N TYR A 150 -4.66 2.80 -1.52
CA TYR A 150 -4.29 4.05 -2.20
C TYR A 150 -4.11 5.21 -1.23
N TYR A 151 -4.96 5.28 -0.21
CA TYR A 151 -4.90 6.31 0.83
C TYR A 151 -3.99 5.95 2.01
N ARG A 152 -3.33 4.77 1.98
CA ARG A 152 -2.47 4.25 3.07
C ARG A 152 -3.18 4.22 4.43
N LEU A 153 -4.46 3.87 4.43
CA LEU A 153 -5.31 3.77 5.61
C LEU A 153 -5.70 2.31 5.88
N SER A 154 -6.10 2.02 7.11
CA SER A 154 -6.84 0.78 7.38
C SER A 154 -8.21 0.83 6.69
N PRO A 155 -8.77 -0.31 6.23
CA PRO A 155 -10.12 -0.34 5.66
C PRO A 155 -11.18 0.27 6.59
N MET A 156 -11.08 0.01 7.90
CA MET A 156 -12.01 0.59 8.87
C MET A 156 -11.93 2.12 8.91
N ALA A 157 -10.73 2.69 8.97
CA ALA A 157 -10.55 4.14 9.00
C ALA A 157 -11.07 4.79 7.71
N TYR A 158 -10.76 4.20 6.55
CA TYR A 158 -11.26 4.68 5.27
C TYR A 158 -12.81 4.60 5.20
N TRP A 159 -13.40 3.47 5.62
CA TRP A 159 -14.86 3.32 5.70
C TRP A 159 -15.50 4.38 6.60
N GLN A 160 -14.91 4.64 7.79
CA GLN A 160 -15.42 5.63 8.72
C GLN A 160 -15.35 7.06 8.17
N MET A 161 -14.33 7.38 7.36
CA MET A 161 -14.24 8.66 6.65
C MET A 161 -15.36 8.79 5.60
N GLU A 162 -15.57 7.78 4.77
CA GLU A 162 -16.69 7.75 3.81
C GLU A 162 -18.06 7.77 4.49
N ALA A 163 -18.20 7.15 5.66
CA ALA A 163 -19.43 7.13 6.44
C ALA A 163 -19.64 8.41 7.26
N ALA A 164 -18.82 9.45 7.08
CA ALA A 164 -18.84 10.70 7.84
C ALA A 164 -18.79 10.50 9.37
N GLN A 165 -18.11 9.43 9.82
CA GLN A 165 -17.86 9.13 11.23
C GLN A 165 -16.51 9.68 11.69
N LEU A 166 -15.55 9.80 10.77
CA LEU A 166 -14.25 10.44 10.98
C LEU A 166 -14.03 11.55 9.96
N PRO A 167 -13.37 12.66 10.33
CA PRO A 167 -13.06 13.71 9.38
C PRO A 167 -12.04 13.19 8.36
N VAL A 168 -12.21 13.62 7.11
CA VAL A 168 -11.22 13.35 6.06
C VAL A 168 -9.98 14.19 6.35
N THR A 169 -8.84 13.55 6.54
CA THR A 169 -7.58 14.23 6.87
C THR A 169 -7.00 14.99 5.67
N ASP A 170 -6.19 16.02 5.93
CA ASP A 170 -5.52 16.81 4.89
C ASP A 170 -4.69 15.94 3.94
N THR A 171 -4.01 14.91 4.46
CA THR A 171 -3.25 13.95 3.65
C THR A 171 -4.15 13.23 2.64
N VAL A 172 -5.35 12.80 3.06
CA VAL A 172 -6.32 12.15 2.17
C VAL A 172 -6.87 13.14 1.14
N ILE A 173 -7.15 14.38 1.55
CA ILE A 173 -7.57 15.45 0.65
C ILE A 173 -6.49 15.72 -0.40
N GLN A 174 -5.22 15.80 -0.02
CA GLN A 174 -4.11 16.00 -0.94
C GLN A 174 -3.98 14.86 -1.94
N ILE A 175 -4.05 13.59 -1.49
CA ILE A 175 -4.03 12.43 -2.39
C ILE A 175 -5.22 12.48 -3.36
N LEU A 176 -6.42 12.82 -2.86
CA LEU A 176 -7.62 12.93 -3.69
C LEU A 176 -7.49 14.06 -4.73
N CYS A 177 -6.98 15.23 -4.34
CA CYS A 177 -6.67 16.33 -5.25
C CYS A 177 -5.69 15.90 -6.35
N GLN A 178 -4.63 15.17 -5.99
CA GLN A 178 -3.66 14.64 -6.96
C GLN A 178 -4.33 13.64 -7.93
N ARG A 179 -5.16 12.73 -7.43
CA ARG A 179 -5.89 11.75 -8.26
C ARG A 179 -6.85 12.42 -9.23
N LEU A 180 -7.54 13.47 -8.77
CA LEU A 180 -8.45 14.27 -9.59
C LEU A 180 -7.71 15.32 -10.43
N ASN A 181 -6.40 15.47 -10.30
CA ASN A 181 -5.60 16.51 -10.96
C ASN A 181 -6.18 17.93 -10.75
N VAL A 182 -6.48 18.27 -9.50
CA VAL A 182 -6.96 19.58 -9.06
C VAL A 182 -6.12 20.11 -7.91
N THR A 183 -6.09 21.43 -7.72
CA THR A 183 -5.39 22.07 -6.60
C THR A 183 -6.20 22.02 -5.30
N ASN A 184 -7.54 22.05 -5.40
CA ASN A 184 -8.47 21.95 -4.29
C ASN A 184 -9.78 21.28 -4.75
N LEU A 185 -10.68 21.01 -3.82
CA LEU A 185 -11.94 20.30 -4.09
C LEU A 185 -13.16 21.23 -4.16
N ASP A 186 -12.97 22.55 -4.19
CA ASP A 186 -14.05 23.54 -4.07
C ASP A 186 -15.12 23.34 -5.14
N ALA A 187 -14.70 23.12 -6.39
CA ALA A 187 -15.61 22.88 -7.51
C ALA A 187 -16.56 21.68 -7.27
N PHE A 188 -16.11 20.67 -6.52
CA PHE A 188 -16.91 19.49 -6.19
C PHE A 188 -17.74 19.69 -4.92
N ILE A 189 -17.21 20.43 -3.94
CA ILE A 189 -17.92 20.78 -2.70
C ILE A 189 -19.21 21.55 -3.00
N TYR A 190 -19.15 22.50 -3.95
CA TYR A 190 -20.28 23.36 -4.30
C TYR A 190 -21.12 22.86 -5.48
N ALA A 191 -20.78 21.70 -6.07
CA ALA A 191 -21.51 21.15 -7.20
C ALA A 191 -22.95 20.79 -6.84
N ASP A 192 -23.90 21.13 -7.71
CA ASP A 192 -25.30 20.68 -7.61
C ASP A 192 -25.42 19.16 -7.84
N ASP A 193 -24.70 18.64 -8.84
CA ASP A 193 -24.56 17.22 -9.13
C ASP A 193 -23.07 16.84 -9.12
N LEU A 194 -22.63 16.30 -7.99
CA LEU A 194 -21.25 15.87 -7.77
C LEU A 194 -20.77 14.86 -8.82
N TYR A 195 -21.61 13.87 -9.15
CA TYR A 195 -21.22 12.81 -10.06
C TYR A 195 -21.05 13.33 -11.49
N THR A 196 -22.02 14.12 -11.97
CA THR A 196 -21.92 14.72 -13.30
C THR A 196 -20.72 15.66 -13.40
N THR A 197 -20.46 16.45 -12.35
CA THR A 197 -19.30 17.36 -12.30
C THR A 197 -17.98 16.59 -12.34
N LEU A 198 -17.86 15.49 -11.57
CA LEU A 198 -16.67 14.61 -11.60
C LEU A 198 -16.47 13.95 -12.97
N CYS A 199 -17.54 13.44 -13.59
CA CYS A 199 -17.45 12.85 -14.93
C CYS A 199 -16.99 13.87 -15.98
N GLN A 200 -17.54 15.09 -15.95
CA GLN A 200 -17.13 16.16 -16.85
C GLN A 200 -15.66 16.55 -16.63
N HIS A 201 -15.24 16.72 -15.37
CA HIS A 201 -13.86 17.06 -15.02
C HIS A 201 -12.86 16.02 -15.51
N LEU A 202 -13.20 14.73 -15.40
CA LEU A 202 -12.36 13.62 -15.80
C LEU A 202 -12.50 13.26 -17.30
N ASN A 203 -13.28 14.03 -18.07
CA ASN A 203 -13.64 13.73 -19.46
C ASN A 203 -14.18 12.29 -19.66
N LEU A 204 -14.93 11.79 -18.68
CA LEU A 204 -15.57 10.49 -18.74
C LEU A 204 -16.93 10.64 -19.40
N SER A 205 -17.15 9.92 -20.50
CA SER A 205 -18.49 9.79 -21.05
C SER A 205 -19.32 8.95 -20.07
N GLN A 206 -20.52 9.40 -19.71
CA GLN A 206 -21.42 8.66 -18.80
C GLN A 206 -21.79 7.26 -19.34
N ARG A 207 -21.52 6.97 -20.63
CA ARG A 207 -21.77 5.69 -21.30
C ARG A 207 -20.53 4.77 -21.36
N ASP A 208 -19.33 5.30 -21.17
CA ASP A 208 -18.06 4.57 -21.29
C ASP A 208 -17.45 4.18 -19.92
N LEU A 209 -18.25 4.26 -18.84
CA LEU A 209 -17.78 3.81 -17.54
C LEU A 209 -17.54 2.29 -17.59
N PRO A 210 -16.31 1.83 -17.28
CA PRO A 210 -15.96 0.43 -17.42
C PRO A 210 -16.90 -0.44 -16.59
N THR A 211 -17.51 -1.45 -17.20
CA THR A 211 -18.23 -2.52 -16.48
C THR A 211 -17.29 -3.43 -15.70
N GLN A 212 -15.97 -3.17 -15.74
CA GLN A 212 -14.94 -3.93 -15.05
C GLN A 212 -13.95 -3.00 -14.35
N LEU A 213 -13.60 -3.37 -13.10
CA LEU A 213 -12.58 -2.73 -12.28
C LEU A 213 -11.35 -2.29 -13.11
N ARG A 214 -11.01 -1.00 -13.08
CA ARG A 214 -9.65 -0.56 -13.43
C ARG A 214 -8.73 -1.01 -12.29
N LEU A 215 -8.17 -2.21 -12.40
CA LEU A 215 -7.01 -2.58 -11.60
C LEU A 215 -5.85 -1.63 -11.93
N PRO A 216 -5.01 -1.27 -10.95
CA PRO A 216 -3.83 -0.46 -11.23
C PRO A 216 -2.99 -1.17 -12.29
N MET A 217 -2.66 -0.42 -13.34
CA MET A 217 -1.84 -0.88 -14.46
C MET A 217 -0.53 -1.46 -13.92
N GLY A 218 -0.41 -2.77 -14.03
CA GLY A 218 0.81 -3.54 -13.80
C GLY A 218 0.76 -4.72 -14.74
N GLY A 219 1.09 -4.46 -16.01
CA GLY A 219 0.91 -5.45 -17.06
C GLY A 219 1.43 -5.02 -18.42
N ASP A 220 2.67 -4.56 -18.51
CA ASP A 220 3.45 -4.83 -19.72
C ASP A 220 4.11 -6.19 -19.52
N ARG A 221 3.39 -7.23 -19.95
CA ARG A 221 3.99 -8.53 -20.29
C ARG A 221 4.20 -8.53 -21.79
N HIS A 222 5.46 -8.40 -22.21
CA HIS A 222 5.95 -8.95 -23.46
C HIS A 222 6.50 -10.34 -23.19
#